data_AF-A0AA48GT98-F1
#
_entry.id   AF-A0AA48GT98-F1
#
_cell.length_a   1.000
_cell.length_b   1.000
_cell.length_c   1.000
_cell.angle_alpha   90.00
_cell.angle_beta   90.00
_cell.angle_gamma   90.00
#
_symmetry.space_group_name_H-M   'P 1'
#
loop_
_entity.id
_entity.type
_entity.pdbx_description
1 polymer ?
#
loop_
_entity_poly.entity_id
_entity_poly.type
_entity_poly.pdbx_seq_one_letter_code
_entity_poly.pdbx_strand_id
1 'polypeptide(L)'
;MSTRGLLAFCFNGRHYVTYNHSDSYPKGLGAGVCRFAAAHLHSPSAIEAFGRKLEALEWVDNARDGEATRLQGGELLAAIAQGEVRRVARENLAFTLGGDREFAYILDLDQGRMEFWDLFDGGQAATFDLETLSSCAVDVMECERRH
;
A
#
# COMPACT_ATOMS: atom_id res chain seq x y z
N MET A 1 16.91 -12.05 5.79
CA MET A 1 16.99 -11.15 4.63
C MET A 1 15.78 -10.25 4.67
N SER A 2 15.95 -8.94 4.41
CA SER A 2 14.83 -8.01 4.37
C SER A 2 14.18 -8.10 3.01
N THR A 3 12.91 -8.50 2.97
CA THR A 3 12.07 -8.54 1.79
C THR A 3 11.72 -7.10 1.39
N ARG A 4 11.85 -6.77 0.10
CA ARG A 4 11.58 -5.41 -0.40
C ARG A 4 10.17 -5.37 -0.97
N GLY A 5 9.34 -4.48 -0.45
CA GLY A 5 7.95 -4.34 -0.83
C GLY A 5 7.64 -3.00 -1.49
N LEU A 6 6.43 -2.93 -2.03
CA LEU A 6 5.87 -1.74 -2.65
C LEU A 6 4.50 -1.44 -2.08
N LEU A 7 4.23 -0.15 -1.86
CA LEU A 7 2.89 0.35 -1.63
C LEU A 7 2.57 1.37 -2.71
N ALA A 8 1.53 1.10 -3.48
CA ALA A 8 1.06 1.95 -4.56
C ALA A 8 -0.40 2.35 -4.33
N PHE A 9 -0.77 3.52 -4.84
CA PHE A 9 -2.12 4.05 -4.80
C PHE A 9 -2.50 4.53 -6.20
N CYS A 10 -3.73 4.22 -6.64
CA CYS A 10 -4.33 4.81 -7.83
C CYS A 10 -5.52 5.67 -7.38
N PHE A 11 -5.49 6.96 -7.71
CA PHE A 11 -6.61 7.88 -7.43
C PHE A 11 -6.64 9.02 -8.44
N ASN A 12 -7.82 9.33 -8.97
CA ASN A 12 -8.05 10.25 -10.09
C ASN A 12 -7.12 10.00 -11.29
N GLY A 13 -6.87 8.73 -11.62
CA GLY A 13 -5.98 8.31 -12.70
C GLY A 13 -4.49 8.58 -12.45
N ARG A 14 -4.11 9.02 -11.24
CA ARG A 14 -2.71 9.24 -10.83
C ARG A 14 -2.22 8.07 -9.99
N HIS A 15 -0.94 7.75 -10.20
CA HIS A 15 -0.25 6.72 -9.44
C HIS A 15 0.69 7.36 -8.43
N TYR A 16 0.61 6.91 -7.19
CA TYR A 16 1.49 7.29 -6.11
C TYR A 16 2.19 6.04 -5.59
N VAL A 17 3.51 6.04 -5.53
CA VAL A 17 4.27 4.84 -5.16
C VAL A 17 5.30 5.22 -4.12
N THR A 18 5.40 4.39 -3.11
CA THR A 18 6.39 4.51 -2.06
C THR A 18 6.98 3.15 -1.72
N TYR A 19 8.17 3.20 -1.15
CA TYR A 19 8.91 2.01 -0.78
C TYR A 19 8.41 1.44 0.55
N ASN A 20 8.24 0.12 0.59
CA ASN A 20 7.82 -0.61 1.79
C ASN A 20 8.94 -1.57 2.18
N HIS A 21 9.81 -1.20 3.14
CA HIS A 21 11.01 -1.98 3.48
C HIS A 21 10.71 -3.04 4.54
N SER A 22 11.26 -4.24 4.40
CA SER A 22 11.19 -5.32 5.41
C SER A 22 9.79 -5.87 5.64
N ASP A 23 9.06 -6.12 4.55
CA ASP A 23 7.71 -6.66 4.63
C ASP A 23 7.70 -8.18 4.85
N SER A 24 7.61 -8.60 6.10
CA SER A 24 7.50 -10.01 6.48
C SER A 24 6.10 -10.56 6.18
N TYR A 25 5.64 -10.55 4.93
CA TYR A 25 4.33 -11.12 4.58
C TYR A 25 4.29 -12.63 4.89
N PRO A 26 3.23 -13.17 5.52
CA PRO A 26 1.94 -12.52 5.81
C PRO A 26 1.84 -11.75 7.13
N LYS A 27 2.88 -11.70 7.97
CA LYS A 27 2.81 -11.12 9.33
C LYS A 27 3.47 -9.73 9.46
N GLY A 28 3.63 -9.02 8.35
CA GLY A 28 4.45 -7.83 8.21
C GLY A 28 3.67 -6.54 7.92
N LEU A 29 4.36 -5.60 7.27
CA LEU A 29 3.81 -4.29 6.89
C LEU A 29 2.60 -4.43 5.96
N GLY A 30 2.57 -5.47 5.13
CA GLY A 30 1.45 -5.80 4.24
C GLY A 30 0.16 -6.16 4.98
N ALA A 31 0.24 -6.87 6.12
CA ALA A 31 -0.93 -7.10 6.97
C ALA A 31 -1.43 -5.79 7.61
N GLY A 32 -0.53 -4.84 7.86
CA GLY A 32 -0.89 -3.49 8.27
C GLY A 32 -1.69 -2.76 7.19
N VAL A 33 -1.30 -2.90 5.92
CA VAL A 33 -2.02 -2.33 4.78
C VAL A 33 -3.43 -2.92 4.67
N CYS A 34 -3.54 -4.26 4.73
CA CYS A 34 -4.82 -4.94 4.63
C CYS A 34 -5.77 -4.57 5.79
N ARG A 35 -5.25 -4.52 7.02
CA ARG A 35 -6.03 -4.10 8.20
C ARG A 35 -6.48 -2.65 8.11
N PHE A 36 -5.61 -1.76 7.64
CA PHE A 36 -5.97 -0.36 7.42
C PHE A 36 -7.11 -0.26 6.39
N ALA A 37 -6.96 -0.94 5.24
CA ALA A 37 -7.96 -0.92 4.18
C ALA A 37 -9.32 -1.44 4.68
N ALA A 38 -9.34 -2.59 5.35
CA ALA A 38 -10.56 -3.15 5.93
C ALA A 38 -11.23 -2.21 6.96
N ALA A 39 -10.43 -1.53 7.78
CA ALA A 39 -10.96 -0.65 8.82
C ALA A 39 -11.44 0.71 8.27
N HIS A 40 -10.78 1.25 7.25
CA HIS A 40 -10.91 2.66 6.88
C HIS A 40 -11.37 2.92 5.45
N LEU A 41 -11.37 1.93 4.56
CA LEU A 41 -11.70 2.09 3.14
C LEU A 41 -12.96 1.31 2.72
N HIS A 42 -13.86 1.00 3.66
CA HIS A 42 -15.04 0.16 3.44
C HIS A 42 -16.26 0.88 2.81
N SER A 43 -16.10 2.12 2.32
CA SER A 43 -17.18 2.83 1.64
C SER A 43 -16.64 3.86 0.65
N PRO A 44 -17.42 4.22 -0.41
CA PRO A 44 -16.99 5.19 -1.41
C PRO A 44 -16.60 6.56 -0.83
N SER A 45 -17.35 7.05 0.17
CA SER A 45 -17.05 8.33 0.81
C SER A 45 -15.76 8.30 1.64
N ALA A 46 -15.47 7.16 2.29
CA ALA A 46 -14.23 6.97 3.02
C ALA A 46 -13.02 6.86 2.07
N ILE A 47 -13.18 6.13 0.96
CA ILE A 47 -12.20 6.03 -0.13
C ILE A 47 -11.91 7.43 -0.70
N GLU A 48 -12.94 8.20 -1.05
CA GLU A 48 -12.79 9.55 -1.59
C GLU A 48 -12.09 10.49 -0.58
N ALA A 49 -12.49 10.44 0.70
CA ALA A 49 -11.88 11.26 1.74
C ALA A 49 -10.39 10.93 1.94
N PHE A 50 -10.02 9.66 1.85
CA PHE A 50 -8.62 9.23 1.90
C PHE A 50 -7.85 9.62 0.63
N GLY A 51 -8.45 9.45 -0.55
CA GLY A 51 -7.88 9.86 -1.83
C GLY A 51 -7.54 11.35 -1.88
N ARG A 52 -8.44 12.22 -1.38
CA ARG A 52 -8.18 13.66 -1.26
C ARG A 52 -6.98 13.98 -0.35
N LYS A 53 -6.76 13.19 0.71
CA LYS A 53 -5.59 13.33 1.57
C LYS A 53 -4.32 12.95 0.83
N LEU A 54 -4.34 11.88 0.03
CA LEU A 54 -3.21 11.48 -0.82
C LEU A 54 -2.84 12.55 -1.84
N GLU A 55 -3.83 13.19 -2.48
CA GLU A 55 -3.58 14.28 -3.44
C GLU A 55 -2.99 15.53 -2.80
N ALA A 56 -3.32 15.79 -1.53
CA ALA A 56 -2.80 16.93 -0.78
C ALA A 56 -1.35 16.74 -0.32
N LEU A 57 -0.80 15.52 -0.42
CA LEU A 57 0.60 15.24 -0.07
C LEU A 57 1.55 15.80 -1.13
N GLU A 58 2.69 16.30 -0.65
CA GLU A 58 3.84 16.56 -1.50
C GLU A 58 4.63 15.26 -1.72
N TRP A 59 4.66 14.79 -2.95
CA TRP A 59 5.41 13.60 -3.34
C TRP A 59 6.79 14.02 -3.83
N VAL A 60 7.82 13.67 -3.07
CA VAL A 60 9.19 14.15 -3.26
C VAL A 60 10.03 13.07 -3.94
N ASP A 61 10.54 13.38 -5.12
CA ASP A 61 11.49 12.52 -5.83
C ASP A 61 12.89 12.64 -5.20
N ASN A 62 13.61 11.51 -5.07
CA ASN A 62 14.98 11.46 -4.52
C ASN A 62 15.13 12.13 -3.13
N ALA A 63 14.12 11.97 -2.26
CA ALA A 63 14.11 12.59 -0.95
C ALA A 63 15.37 12.24 -0.14
N ARG A 64 16.03 13.26 0.39
CA ARG A 64 17.14 13.09 1.34
C ARG A 64 16.60 12.87 2.76
N ASP A 65 17.50 12.48 3.65
CA ASP A 65 17.20 12.29 5.06
C ASP A 65 16.54 13.53 5.69
N GLY A 66 15.33 13.34 6.22
CA GLY A 66 14.54 14.38 6.86
C GLY A 66 13.64 15.21 5.92
N GLU A 67 13.71 15.00 4.60
CA GLU A 67 12.88 15.74 3.64
C GLU A 67 11.46 15.16 3.48
N ALA A 68 11.31 13.84 3.69
CA ALA A 68 10.06 13.13 3.60
C ALA A 68 9.92 12.10 4.75
N THR A 69 8.68 11.69 5.02
CA THR A 69 8.44 10.66 6.04
C THR A 69 9.10 9.33 5.66
N ARG A 70 9.53 8.59 6.69
CA ARG A 70 10.05 7.23 6.58
C ARG A 70 9.07 6.16 7.06
N LEU A 71 7.84 6.55 7.39
CA LEU A 71 6.78 5.61 7.75
C LEU A 71 6.47 4.69 6.57
N GLN A 72 6.06 3.46 6.85
CA GLN A 72 5.85 2.41 5.85
C GLN A 72 4.58 1.61 6.14
N GLY A 73 4.10 0.85 5.14
CA GLY A 73 2.93 -0.01 5.24
C GLY A 73 1.71 0.65 5.88
N GLY A 74 1.07 -0.07 6.80
CA GLY A 74 -0.09 0.42 7.55
C GLY A 74 0.17 1.67 8.40
N GLU A 75 1.40 1.88 8.88
CA GLU A 75 1.73 3.05 9.70
C GLU A 75 1.73 4.34 8.87
N LEU A 76 2.27 4.27 7.65
CA LEU A 76 2.17 5.39 6.70
C LEU A 76 0.72 5.70 6.38
N LEU A 77 -0.10 4.68 6.14
CA LEU A 77 -1.52 4.86 5.83
C LEU A 77 -2.27 5.56 6.97
N ALA A 78 -2.04 5.12 8.20
CA ALA A 78 -2.62 5.74 9.39
C ALA A 78 -2.22 7.21 9.53
N ALA A 79 -0.94 7.52 9.35
CA ALA A 79 -0.44 8.88 9.47
C ALA A 79 -0.96 9.81 8.35
N ILE A 80 -1.13 9.29 7.12
CA ILE A 80 -1.82 10.00 6.03
C ILE A 80 -3.29 10.24 6.40
N ALA A 81 -3.98 9.22 6.91
CA ALA A 81 -5.39 9.32 7.30
C ALA A 81 -5.60 10.33 8.44
N GLN A 82 -4.63 10.49 9.34
CA GLN A 82 -4.67 11.46 10.44
C GLN A 82 -4.19 12.87 10.00
N GLY A 83 -3.61 13.01 8.81
CA GLY A 83 -3.07 14.28 8.31
C GLY A 83 -1.74 14.68 8.97
N GLU A 84 -1.03 13.71 9.57
CA GLU A 84 0.25 13.91 10.25
C GLU A 84 1.43 13.99 9.27
N VAL A 85 1.23 13.45 8.07
CA VAL A 85 2.23 13.47 7.00
C VAL A 85 1.86 14.53 5.97
N ARG A 86 2.85 15.32 5.56
CA ARG A 86 2.72 16.28 4.44
C ARG A 86 3.59 15.94 3.24
N ARG A 87 4.72 15.23 3.46
CA ARG A 87 5.71 14.92 2.43
C ARG A 87 6.04 13.43 2.46
N VAL A 88 5.91 12.76 1.32
CA VAL A 88 6.19 11.33 1.16
C VAL A 88 7.22 11.14 0.05
N ALA A 89 8.22 10.28 0.29
CA ALA A 89 9.19 9.93 -0.72
C ALA A 89 8.50 9.16 -1.84
N ARG A 90 8.66 9.62 -3.08
CA ARG A 90 8.13 8.95 -4.26
C ARG A 90 9.16 7.96 -4.78
N GLU A 91 8.68 6.76 -5.08
CA GLU A 91 9.40 5.75 -5.84
C GLU A 91 8.98 5.78 -7.31
N ASN A 92 9.90 5.45 -8.22
CA ASN A 92 9.60 5.40 -9.65
C ASN A 92 9.00 4.04 -10.04
N LEU A 93 7.75 4.07 -10.53
CA LEU A 93 6.96 2.90 -10.96
C LEU A 93 7.63 2.08 -12.08
N ALA A 94 8.43 2.73 -12.94
CA ALA A 94 9.16 2.06 -14.03
C ALA A 94 10.41 1.30 -13.55
N PHE A 95 10.95 1.66 -12.38
CA PHE A 95 12.11 0.98 -11.78
C PHE A 95 11.70 -0.22 -10.91
N THR A 96 10.40 -0.38 -10.66
CA THR A 96 9.85 -1.28 -9.64
C THR A 96 9.40 -2.64 -10.11
N LEU A 97 9.28 -2.87 -11.42
CA LEU A 97 8.93 -4.17 -12.00
C LEU A 97 10.15 -4.97 -12.47
N GLY A 98 11.38 -4.50 -12.20
CA GLY A 98 12.62 -5.09 -12.71
C GLY A 98 13.75 -5.32 -11.70
N GLY A 99 13.49 -5.35 -10.39
CA GLY A 99 14.52 -5.53 -9.35
C GLY A 99 14.07 -6.44 -8.20
N ASP A 100 14.94 -6.66 -7.20
CA ASP A 100 14.79 -7.55 -6.01
C ASP A 100 13.60 -7.24 -5.07
N ARG A 101 12.48 -6.74 -5.60
CA ARG A 101 11.23 -6.54 -4.87
C ARG A 101 10.39 -7.78 -5.00
N GLU A 102 9.81 -8.15 -3.88
CA GLU A 102 9.22 -9.46 -3.67
C GLU A 102 7.69 -9.35 -3.64
N PHE A 103 7.17 -8.19 -3.19
CA PHE A 103 5.74 -7.97 -3.03
C PHE A 103 5.31 -6.55 -3.39
N ALA A 104 4.08 -6.39 -3.86
CA ALA A 104 3.45 -5.08 -3.98
C ALA A 104 2.00 -5.11 -3.50
N TYR A 105 1.59 -4.03 -2.83
CA TYR A 105 0.21 -3.74 -2.46
C TYR A 105 -0.23 -2.52 -3.24
N ILE A 106 -1.29 -2.66 -4.02
CA ILE A 106 -1.84 -1.59 -4.83
C ILE A 106 -3.24 -1.29 -4.33
N LEU A 107 -3.45 -0.09 -3.80
CA LEU A 107 -4.76 0.42 -3.43
C LEU A 107 -5.31 1.23 -4.60
N ASP A 108 -6.13 0.59 -5.44
CA ASP A 108 -6.84 1.24 -6.54
C ASP A 108 -8.14 1.86 -6.00
N LEU A 109 -8.02 3.11 -5.57
CA LEU A 109 -9.11 3.88 -4.98
C LEU A 109 -10.13 4.32 -6.03
N ASP A 110 -9.72 4.43 -7.30
CA ASP A 110 -10.63 4.73 -8.42
C ASP A 110 -11.59 3.57 -8.67
N GLN A 111 -11.11 2.34 -8.49
CA GLN A 111 -11.88 1.11 -8.72
C GLN A 111 -12.35 0.44 -7.43
N GLY A 112 -12.09 1.05 -6.27
CA GLY A 112 -12.51 0.52 -4.98
C GLY A 112 -11.92 -0.85 -4.64
N ARG A 113 -10.67 -1.14 -5.06
CA ARG A 113 -10.04 -2.45 -4.84
C ARG A 113 -8.62 -2.36 -4.29
N MET A 114 -8.20 -3.44 -3.65
CA MET A 114 -6.82 -3.70 -3.26
C MET A 114 -6.29 -4.89 -4.03
N GLU A 115 -5.10 -4.76 -4.60
CA GLU A 115 -4.39 -5.84 -5.26
C GLU A 115 -3.12 -6.18 -4.47
N PHE A 116 -2.83 -7.46 -4.39
CA PHE A 116 -1.59 -7.99 -3.87
C PHE A 116 -0.87 -8.73 -4.98
N TRP A 117 0.40 -8.38 -5.18
CA TRP A 117 1.26 -8.94 -6.20
C TRP A 117 2.42 -9.67 -5.54
N ASP A 118 2.64 -10.91 -5.97
CA ASP A 118 3.84 -11.67 -5.67
C ASP A 118 4.77 -11.59 -6.89
N LEU A 119 5.86 -10.85 -6.72
CA LEU A 119 6.79 -10.59 -7.78
C LEU A 119 7.80 -11.74 -7.97
N PHE A 120 7.89 -12.70 -7.03
CA PHE A 120 8.68 -13.92 -7.24
C PHE A 120 8.06 -14.81 -8.32
N ASP A 121 6.74 -14.95 -8.27
CA ASP A 121 5.99 -15.76 -9.23
C ASP A 121 5.53 -14.94 -10.45
N GLY A 122 5.94 -13.67 -10.53
CA GLY A 122 5.72 -12.78 -11.67
C GLY A 122 4.26 -12.40 -11.90
N GLY A 123 3.40 -12.47 -10.87
CA GLY A 123 1.96 -12.40 -11.03
C GLY A 123 1.19 -11.68 -9.93
N GLN A 124 -0.02 -11.25 -10.29
CA GLN A 124 -1.03 -10.82 -9.34
C GLN A 124 -1.48 -12.02 -8.51
N ALA A 125 -1.23 -11.98 -7.21
CA ALA A 125 -1.54 -13.07 -6.30
C ALA A 125 -2.99 -13.01 -5.81
N ALA A 126 -3.53 -11.80 -5.57
CA ALA A 126 -4.90 -11.64 -5.12
C ALA A 126 -5.47 -10.24 -5.40
N THR A 127 -6.80 -10.17 -5.44
CA THR A 127 -7.58 -8.93 -5.57
C THR A 127 -8.76 -8.95 -4.62
N PHE A 128 -8.96 -7.83 -3.93
CA PHE A 128 -10.02 -7.65 -2.95
C PHE A 128 -10.79 -6.38 -3.26
N ASP A 129 -12.12 -6.44 -3.17
CA ASP A 129 -12.96 -5.26 -3.16
C ASP A 129 -12.88 -4.60 -1.77
N LEU A 130 -12.64 -3.30 -1.71
CA LEU A 130 -12.42 -2.56 -0.46
C LEU A 130 -13.70 -2.46 0.39
N GLU A 131 -14.88 -2.45 -0.23
CA GLU A 131 -16.16 -2.40 0.50
C GLU A 131 -16.46 -3.72 1.20
N THR A 132 -16.04 -4.82 0.61
CA THR A 132 -16.25 -6.18 1.15
C THR A 132 -15.03 -6.72 1.91
N LEU A 133 -13.92 -5.98 1.92
CA LEU A 133 -12.71 -6.35 2.63
C LEU A 133 -12.97 -6.32 4.14
N SER A 134 -13.30 -7.48 4.70
CA SER A 134 -13.46 -7.65 6.14
C SER A 134 -12.11 -7.89 6.82
N SER A 135 -12.03 -7.61 8.13
CA SER A 135 -10.86 -7.98 8.93
C SER A 135 -10.58 -9.49 8.88
N CYS A 136 -11.60 -10.34 8.67
CA CYS A 136 -11.44 -11.78 8.52
C CYS A 136 -10.80 -12.19 7.18
N ALA A 137 -10.94 -11.39 6.12
CA ALA A 137 -10.26 -11.66 4.85
C ALA A 137 -8.74 -11.52 4.98
N VAL A 138 -8.28 -10.68 5.92
CA VAL A 138 -6.87 -10.58 6.31
C VAL A 138 -6.38 -11.90 6.90
N ASP A 139 -7.18 -12.55 7.74
CA ASP A 139 -6.82 -13.86 8.35
C ASP A 139 -6.79 -15.00 7.32
N VAL A 140 -7.62 -14.96 6.27
CA VAL A 140 -7.58 -15.94 5.16
C VAL A 140 -6.27 -15.81 4.37
N MET A 141 -5.84 -14.58 4.11
CA MET A 141 -4.55 -14.29 3.49
C MET A 141 -3.34 -14.76 4.34
N GLU A 142 -3.48 -14.81 5.67
CA GLU A 142 -2.47 -15.39 6.57
C GLU A 142 -2.43 -16.94 6.53
N CYS A 143 -3.52 -17.58 6.08
CA CYS A 143 -3.70 -19.03 6.14
C CYS A 143 -3.28 -19.76 4.84
N GLU A 144 -3.53 -19.17 3.66
CA GLU A 144 -3.34 -19.83 2.36
C GLU A 144 -1.87 -20.06 1.93
N ARG A 145 -0.86 -19.52 2.65
CA ARG A 145 0.58 -19.77 2.36
C ARG A 145 1.28 -20.74 3.30
N ARG A 146 0.56 -21.45 4.18
CA ARG A 146 1.16 -22.50 5.04
C ARG A 146 1.27 -23.88 4.39
N HIS A 147 1.01 -24.01 3.08
CA HIS A 147 1.08 -25.28 2.36
C HIS A 147 2.01 -25.21 1.16
#